data_AF-X5A0R5-F1
#
_entry.id   AF-X5A0R5-F1
#
_cell.length_a   1.000
_cell.length_b   1.000
_cell.length_c   1.000
_cell.angle_alpha   90.00
_cell.angle_beta   90.00
_cell.angle_gamma   90.00
#
_symmetry.space_group_name_H-M   'P 1'
#
loop_
_entity.id
_entity.type
_entity.pdbx_description
1 polymer ?
#
loop_
_entity_poly.entity_id
_entity_poly.type
_entity_poly.pdbx_seq_one_letter_code
_entity_poly.pdbx_strand_id
1 'polypeptide(L)'
;MNTAYCTPVNQAPRLPKLYDYVVERALLDMAEQCACGGKGLPLWRQQVQYAVGHTLNDYYSLTPEVRRQTPIQFLLERRWPPSARCFLSLSHYWEVKDTICDELIRMTSGSERDEMPFMLYEQWYVPVPELQMNLSMIFHLVWHARREGSGLKVQKYMVRRNEEVVSAFLHMTNVFCRKAYGRPPECVEIHFLMDKEMRRYEGDSLTLEASLDYLRLLSNLNGELDTLVQDCKAEEDEGCKSGEDALLKPLLM
;
A
#
# COMPACT_ATOMS: atom_id res chain seq x y z
N MET A 1 34.41 45.67 -15.17
CA MET A 1 33.92 44.74 -16.21
C MET A 1 33.86 43.35 -15.56
N ASN A 2 32.67 42.91 -15.17
CA ASN A 2 32.46 41.60 -14.56
C ASN A 2 31.20 41.00 -15.17
N THR A 3 31.37 40.00 -16.01
CA THR A 3 30.27 39.14 -16.50
C THR A 3 30.74 37.71 -16.33
N ALA A 4 30.44 37.14 -15.16
CA ALA A 4 30.51 35.70 -14.95
C ALA A 4 29.21 35.10 -15.51
N TYR A 5 29.35 34.30 -16.56
CA TYR A 5 28.28 33.45 -17.07
C TYR A 5 28.07 32.29 -16.09
N CYS A 6 26.95 32.28 -15.38
CA CYS A 6 26.46 31.08 -14.71
C CYS A 6 25.75 30.21 -15.75
N THR A 7 26.37 29.09 -16.10
CA THR A 7 25.74 28.01 -16.87
C THR A 7 24.60 27.41 -16.05
N PRO A 8 23.40 27.21 -16.62
CA PRO A 8 22.33 26.51 -15.91
C PRO A 8 22.74 25.06 -15.67
N VAL A 9 22.67 24.63 -14.41
CA VAL A 9 22.80 23.24 -14.00
C VAL A 9 21.74 22.43 -14.75
N ASN A 10 22.19 21.56 -15.63
CA ASN A 10 21.35 20.60 -16.35
C ASN A 10 20.60 19.76 -15.30
N GLN A 11 19.33 20.07 -15.07
CA GLN A 11 18.46 19.21 -14.27
C GLN A 11 18.26 17.93 -15.06
N ALA A 12 18.80 16.82 -14.56
CA ALA A 12 18.51 15.51 -15.12
C ALA A 12 16.98 15.34 -15.22
N PRO A 13 16.44 14.87 -16.36
CA PRO A 13 15.01 14.72 -16.53
C PRO A 13 14.46 13.85 -15.38
N ARG A 14 13.46 14.38 -14.67
CA ARG A 14 12.79 13.66 -13.59
C ARG A 14 12.04 12.49 -14.22
N LEU A 15 12.53 11.27 -14.02
CA LEU A 15 11.83 10.07 -14.48
C LEU A 15 10.44 9.99 -13.81
N PRO A 16 9.39 9.55 -14.54
CA PRO A 16 8.07 9.33 -13.97
C PRO A 16 8.14 8.36 -12.79
N LYS A 17 7.25 8.56 -11.81
CA LYS A 17 7.16 7.71 -10.61
C LYS A 17 5.91 6.87 -10.68
N LEU A 18 6.06 5.56 -10.60
CA LEU A 18 4.96 4.63 -10.41
C LEU A 18 4.79 4.37 -8.93
N TYR A 19 3.66 4.80 -8.37
CA TYR A 19 3.35 4.63 -6.95
C TYR A 19 2.43 3.42 -6.75
N ASP A 20 2.84 2.51 -5.88
CA ASP A 20 2.07 1.32 -5.53
C ASP A 20 0.66 1.63 -5.03
N TYR A 21 0.49 2.64 -4.18
CA TYR A 21 -0.84 3.02 -3.67
C TYR A 21 -1.76 3.60 -4.75
N VAL A 22 -1.21 4.23 -5.79
CA VAL A 22 -1.99 4.74 -6.93
C VAL A 22 -2.47 3.56 -7.77
N VAL A 23 -1.57 2.62 -8.06
CA VAL A 23 -1.90 1.37 -8.75
C VAL A 23 -2.95 0.57 -7.98
N GLU A 24 -2.75 0.37 -6.68
CA GLU A 24 -3.70 -0.32 -5.81
C GLU A 24 -5.07 0.35 -5.85
N ARG A 25 -5.11 1.69 -5.73
CA ARG A 25 -6.37 2.43 -5.78
C ARG A 25 -7.09 2.25 -7.12
N ALA A 26 -6.37 2.39 -8.24
CA ALA A 26 -6.94 2.24 -9.57
C ALA A 26 -7.52 0.82 -9.80
N LEU A 27 -6.76 -0.22 -9.42
CA LEU A 27 -7.20 -1.62 -9.55
C LEU A 27 -8.44 -1.91 -8.70
N LEU A 28 -8.47 -1.38 -7.47
CA LEU A 28 -9.64 -1.54 -6.62
C LEU A 28 -10.87 -0.79 -7.16
N ASP A 29 -10.70 0.44 -7.65
CA ASP A 29 -11.81 1.22 -8.20
C ASP A 29 -12.37 0.56 -9.48
N MET A 30 -11.51 -0.01 -10.34
CA MET A 30 -11.93 -0.80 -11.50
C MET A 30 -12.71 -2.06 -11.09
N ALA A 31 -12.26 -2.78 -10.06
CA ALA A 31 -12.94 -3.98 -9.59
C ALA A 31 -14.34 -3.69 -9.01
N GLU A 32 -14.52 -2.58 -8.29
CA GLU A 32 -15.80 -2.20 -7.70
C GLU A 32 -16.80 -1.64 -8.74
N GLN A 33 -16.31 -0.94 -9.78
CA GLN A 33 -17.15 -0.50 -10.91
C GLN A 33 -17.80 -1.71 -11.61
N CYS A 34 -17.06 -2.80 -11.78
CA CYS A 34 -17.56 -4.04 -12.35
C CYS A 34 -18.57 -4.78 -11.45
N ALA A 35 -18.51 -4.60 -10.12
CA ALA A 35 -19.29 -5.38 -9.17
C ALA A 35 -20.65 -4.77 -8.80
N CYS A 36 -20.74 -3.44 -8.71
CA CYS A 36 -21.93 -2.81 -8.11
C CYS A 36 -22.31 -1.42 -8.66
N GLY A 37 -21.70 -0.97 -9.77
CA GLY A 37 -22.07 0.32 -10.42
C GLY A 37 -21.84 1.56 -9.54
N GLY A 38 -21.17 1.41 -8.40
CA GLY A 38 -20.83 2.49 -7.48
C GLY A 38 -19.55 3.21 -7.89
N LYS A 39 -19.41 4.48 -7.47
CA LYS A 39 -18.20 5.27 -7.65
C LYS A 39 -17.13 4.87 -6.62
N GLY A 40 -16.38 3.79 -6.92
CA GLY A 40 -15.15 3.41 -6.23
C GLY A 40 -15.30 2.71 -4.88
N LEU A 41 -14.16 2.55 -4.17
CA LEU A 41 -14.08 1.75 -2.94
C LEU A 41 -15.03 2.24 -1.82
N PRO A 42 -15.80 1.35 -1.16
CA PRO A 42 -16.62 1.72 -0.01
C PRO A 42 -15.83 2.42 1.09
N LEU A 43 -16.35 3.55 1.60
CA LEU A 43 -15.65 4.40 2.57
C LEU A 43 -15.26 3.66 3.86
N TRP A 44 -16.11 2.77 4.38
CA TRP A 44 -15.76 1.96 5.55
C TRP A 44 -14.50 1.14 5.32
N ARG A 45 -14.29 0.59 4.10
CA ARG A 45 -13.14 -0.26 3.81
C ARG A 45 -11.84 0.55 3.87
N GLN A 46 -11.86 1.77 3.35
CA GLN A 46 -10.74 2.70 3.44
C GLN A 46 -10.43 3.07 4.89
N GLN A 47 -11.46 3.40 5.68
CA GLN A 47 -11.31 3.74 7.08
C GLN A 47 -10.77 2.58 7.93
N VAL A 48 -11.22 1.35 7.67
CA VAL A 48 -10.71 0.16 8.34
C VAL A 48 -9.27 -0.14 7.92
N GLN A 49 -8.93 0.00 6.63
CA GLN A 49 -7.56 -0.19 6.15
C GLN A 49 -6.60 0.81 6.81
N TYR A 50 -7.03 2.08 6.93
CA TYR A 50 -6.30 3.12 7.65
C TYR A 50 -6.12 2.75 9.13
N ALA A 51 -7.20 2.37 9.81
CA ALA A 51 -7.16 2.00 11.22
C ALA A 51 -6.19 0.84 11.46
N VAL A 52 -6.29 -0.23 10.68
CA VAL A 52 -5.40 -1.38 10.77
C VAL A 52 -3.94 -1.01 10.50
N GLY A 53 -3.68 -0.24 9.45
CA GLY A 53 -2.32 0.17 9.09
C GLY A 53 -1.64 0.90 10.25
N HIS A 54 -2.32 1.89 10.83
CA HIS A 54 -1.80 2.63 11.97
C HIS A 54 -1.72 1.81 13.25
N THR A 55 -2.66 0.90 13.50
CA THR A 55 -2.59 -0.01 14.65
C THR A 55 -1.37 -0.93 14.56
N LEU A 56 -1.09 -1.49 13.39
CA LEU A 56 0.09 -2.34 13.17
C LEU A 56 1.37 -1.52 13.26
N ASN A 57 1.40 -0.32 12.68
CA ASN A 57 2.55 0.58 12.81
C ASN A 57 2.82 0.93 14.29
N ASP A 58 1.80 1.34 15.04
CA ASP A 58 1.90 1.63 16.47
C ASP A 58 2.39 0.39 17.24
N TYR A 59 1.87 -0.80 16.92
CA TYR A 59 2.20 -2.04 17.62
C TYR A 59 3.63 -2.51 17.37
N TYR A 60 4.09 -2.47 16.11
CA TYR A 60 5.43 -2.93 15.76
C TYR A 60 6.52 -1.89 16.03
N SER A 61 6.16 -0.62 16.25
CA SER A 61 7.05 0.43 16.77
C SER A 61 7.42 0.24 18.24
N LEU A 62 6.63 -0.54 19.00
CA LEU A 62 6.96 -0.89 20.39
C LEU A 62 8.11 -1.88 20.43
N THR A 63 8.99 -1.76 21.43
CA THR A 63 10.00 -2.77 21.71
C THR A 63 9.33 -4.12 22.07
N PRO A 64 10.00 -5.27 21.89
CA PRO A 64 9.42 -6.58 22.17
C PRO A 64 8.86 -6.69 23.60
N GLU A 65 9.56 -6.10 24.58
CA GLU A 65 9.19 -6.15 25.99
C GLU A 65 7.85 -5.46 26.25
N VAL A 66 7.66 -4.26 25.67
CA VAL A 66 6.43 -3.48 25.79
C VAL A 66 5.31 -4.13 24.98
N ARG A 67 5.62 -4.62 23.77
CA ARG A 67 4.68 -5.33 22.90
C ARG A 67 4.11 -6.58 23.57
N ARG A 68 4.90 -7.30 24.37
CA ARG A 68 4.42 -8.46 25.14
C ARG A 68 3.33 -8.09 26.15
N GLN A 69 3.37 -6.88 26.68
CA GLN A 69 2.43 -6.41 27.69
C GLN A 69 1.28 -5.58 27.11
N THR A 70 1.34 -5.25 25.82
CA THR A 70 0.36 -4.38 25.15
C THR A 70 -0.58 -5.19 24.27
N PRO A 71 -1.87 -5.34 24.65
CA PRO A 71 -2.86 -5.97 23.78
C PRO A 71 -3.08 -5.14 22.52
N ILE A 72 -2.99 -5.75 21.33
CA ILE A 72 -3.19 -5.01 20.07
C ILE A 72 -4.58 -4.38 19.96
N GLN A 73 -5.60 -5.02 20.55
CA GLN A 73 -6.95 -4.48 20.64
C GLN A 73 -6.99 -3.07 21.25
N PHE A 74 -6.14 -2.77 22.24
CA PHE A 74 -6.09 -1.45 22.86
C PHE A 74 -5.64 -0.36 21.86
N LEU A 75 -4.67 -0.71 21.00
CA LEU A 75 -4.21 0.18 19.93
C LEU A 75 -5.24 0.31 18.81
N LEU A 76 -5.99 -0.77 18.52
CA LEU A 76 -7.07 -0.75 17.55
C LEU A 76 -8.19 0.20 17.98
N GLU A 77 -8.64 0.14 19.24
CA GLU A 77 -9.70 1.01 19.77
C GLU A 77 -9.40 2.50 19.56
N ARG A 78 -8.13 2.91 19.69
CA ARG A 78 -7.72 4.30 19.49
C ARG A 78 -7.79 4.76 18.03
N ARG A 79 -7.65 3.83 17.09
CA ARG A 79 -7.61 4.11 15.64
C ARG A 79 -8.93 3.80 14.94
N TRP A 80 -9.82 3.04 15.59
CA TRP A 80 -11.07 2.59 15.01
C TRP A 80 -12.00 3.77 14.66
N PRO A 81 -12.74 3.73 13.53
CA PRO A 81 -13.68 4.78 13.19
C PRO A 81 -14.72 4.98 14.30
N PRO A 82 -14.92 6.20 14.83
CA PRO A 82 -15.80 6.43 15.97
C PRO A 82 -17.30 6.32 15.62
N SER A 83 -17.63 6.20 14.33
CA SER A 83 -18.99 6.30 13.82
C SER A 83 -19.27 5.21 12.79
N ALA A 84 -20.42 4.54 12.93
CA ALA A 84 -20.90 3.54 12.00
C ALA A 84 -21.48 4.13 10.70
N ARG A 85 -21.50 5.46 10.52
CA ARG A 85 -22.14 6.14 9.36
C ARG A 85 -21.62 5.70 7.99
N CYS A 86 -20.36 5.27 7.92
CA CYS A 86 -19.73 4.84 6.66
C CYS A 86 -19.96 3.36 6.35
N PHE A 87 -20.55 2.62 7.30
CA PHE A 87 -20.79 1.18 7.23
C PHE A 87 -22.23 0.91 6.76
N LEU A 88 -22.47 -0.31 6.27
CA LEU A 88 -23.77 -0.72 5.74
C LEU A 88 -24.89 -0.71 6.81
N SER A 89 -24.54 -1.02 8.06
CA SER A 89 -25.44 -1.00 9.21
C SER A 89 -24.62 -0.96 10.51
N LEU A 90 -25.29 -0.72 11.64
CA LEU A 90 -24.65 -0.83 12.96
C LEU A 90 -24.16 -2.26 13.23
N SER A 91 -24.91 -3.27 12.82
CA SER A 91 -24.50 -4.67 12.94
C SER A 91 -23.24 -4.96 12.12
N HIS A 92 -23.18 -4.46 10.87
CA HIS A 92 -21.99 -4.61 10.01
C HIS A 92 -20.76 -3.89 10.60
N TYR A 93 -20.94 -2.74 11.26
CA TYR A 93 -19.85 -2.06 11.95
C TYR A 93 -19.21 -2.92 13.05
N TRP A 94 -20.04 -3.54 13.90
CA TRP A 94 -19.55 -4.40 14.97
C TRP A 94 -18.95 -5.70 14.43
N GLU A 95 -19.59 -6.34 13.46
CA GLU A 95 -19.07 -7.55 12.81
C GLU A 95 -17.68 -7.33 12.19
N VAL A 96 -17.49 -6.21 11.48
CA VAL A 96 -16.20 -5.85 10.89
C VAL A 96 -15.17 -5.58 12.00
N LYS A 97 -15.55 -4.87 13.07
CA LYS A 97 -14.65 -4.61 14.20
C LYS A 97 -14.18 -5.90 14.87
N ASP A 98 -15.11 -6.77 15.23
CA ASP A 98 -14.81 -8.02 15.92
C ASP A 98 -13.93 -8.92 15.04
N THR A 99 -14.27 -9.03 13.75
CA THR A 99 -13.48 -9.81 12.78
C THR A 99 -12.04 -9.31 12.66
N ILE A 100 -11.84 -7.99 12.52
CA ILE A 100 -10.50 -7.40 12.42
C ILE A 100 -9.74 -7.56 13.74
N CYS A 101 -10.40 -7.36 14.88
CA CYS A 101 -9.79 -7.50 16.20
C CYS A 101 -9.28 -8.93 16.42
N ASP A 102 -10.13 -9.93 16.18
CA ASP A 102 -9.79 -11.35 16.31
C ASP A 102 -8.56 -11.71 15.47
N GLU A 103 -8.55 -11.25 14.22
CA GLU A 103 -7.48 -11.58 13.27
C GLU A 103 -6.16 -10.88 13.63
N LEU A 104 -6.20 -9.63 14.07
CA LEU A 104 -5.03 -8.92 14.58
C LEU A 104 -4.45 -9.59 15.83
N ILE A 105 -5.30 -10.06 16.76
CA ILE A 105 -4.86 -10.80 17.95
C ILE A 105 -4.17 -12.10 17.53
N ARG A 106 -4.77 -12.84 16.59
CA ARG A 106 -4.22 -14.11 16.09
C ARG A 106 -2.84 -13.91 15.46
N MET A 107 -2.69 -12.90 14.62
CA MET A 107 -1.46 -12.65 13.87
C MET A 107 -0.33 -12.13 14.76
N THR A 108 -0.65 -11.25 15.71
CA THR A 108 0.36 -10.68 16.61
C THR A 108 0.80 -11.60 17.75
N SER A 109 0.08 -12.70 17.95
CA SER A 109 0.45 -13.76 18.90
C SER A 109 1.54 -14.71 18.37
N GLY A 110 1.96 -14.55 17.11
CA GLY A 110 2.97 -15.40 16.47
C GLY A 110 4.42 -15.13 16.89
N SER A 111 5.34 -15.84 16.24
CA SER A 111 6.77 -15.83 16.59
C SER A 111 7.51 -14.51 16.31
N GLU A 112 6.95 -13.64 15.48
CA GLU A 112 7.50 -12.31 15.15
C GLU A 112 7.28 -11.30 16.28
N ARG A 113 6.50 -11.67 17.30
CA ARG A 113 6.25 -10.82 18.47
C ARG A 113 7.54 -10.38 19.15
N ASP A 114 8.59 -11.21 19.09
CA ASP A 114 9.88 -10.95 19.74
C ASP A 114 10.93 -10.31 18.80
N GLU A 115 10.58 -10.08 17.53
CA GLU A 115 11.48 -9.55 16.51
C GLU A 115 11.13 -8.08 16.19
N MET A 116 12.13 -7.27 15.81
CA MET A 116 11.91 -5.96 15.19
C MET A 116 11.90 -6.10 13.67
N PRO A 117 10.93 -5.48 12.98
CA PRO A 117 10.95 -5.45 11.53
C PRO A 117 12.13 -4.62 11.02
N PHE A 118 12.66 -5.02 9.86
CA PHE A 118 13.67 -4.27 9.13
C PHE A 118 13.09 -3.01 8.48
N MET A 119 11.84 -3.09 7.98
CA MET A 119 11.07 -1.93 7.51
C MET A 119 9.65 -2.00 8.08
N LEU A 120 9.12 -0.84 8.46
CA LEU A 120 7.79 -0.72 9.07
C LEU A 120 7.02 0.47 8.49
N TYR A 121 6.04 0.19 7.62
CA TYR A 121 5.22 1.20 6.93
C TYR A 121 6.04 2.32 6.29
N GLU A 122 7.14 1.95 5.64
CA GLU A 122 8.07 2.88 5.00
C GLU A 122 7.91 2.87 3.49
N GLN A 123 8.00 4.05 2.90
CA GLN A 123 8.00 4.23 1.45
C GLN A 123 9.42 4.25 0.91
N TRP A 124 9.70 3.35 -0.03
CA TRP A 124 10.99 3.19 -0.66
C TRP A 124 10.92 3.35 -2.17
N TYR A 125 12.05 3.73 -2.76
CA TYR A 125 12.15 4.03 -4.18
C TYR A 125 13.29 3.25 -4.83
N VAL A 126 13.06 2.77 -6.05
CA VAL A 126 14.12 2.16 -6.85
C VAL A 126 14.00 2.58 -8.31
N PRO A 127 15.11 2.93 -8.97
CA PRO A 127 15.10 3.17 -10.41
C PRO A 127 14.85 1.86 -11.17
N VAL A 128 14.03 1.94 -12.21
CA VAL A 128 13.76 0.86 -13.17
C VAL A 128 14.14 1.35 -14.56
N PRO A 129 15.44 1.29 -14.93
CA PRO A 129 15.93 1.86 -16.19
C PRO A 129 15.24 1.29 -17.43
N GLU A 130 14.85 0.01 -17.42
CA GLU A 130 14.18 -0.67 -18.52
C GLU A 130 12.84 -0.04 -18.91
N LEU A 131 12.18 0.58 -17.92
CA LEU A 131 10.90 1.26 -18.09
C LEU A 131 11.04 2.77 -18.01
N GLN A 132 12.27 3.30 -17.89
CA GLN A 132 12.56 4.72 -17.73
C GLN A 132 11.73 5.38 -16.62
N MET A 133 11.56 4.69 -15.49
CA MET A 133 10.73 5.15 -14.38
C MET A 133 11.39 4.87 -13.03
N ASN A 134 10.86 5.47 -11.96
CA ASN A 134 11.14 5.07 -10.59
C ASN A 134 9.92 4.34 -10.01
N LEU A 135 10.13 3.14 -9.47
CA LEU A 135 9.11 2.43 -8.72
C LEU A 135 9.14 2.89 -7.26
N SER A 136 7.98 3.24 -6.72
CA SER A 136 7.76 3.56 -5.32
C SER A 136 6.88 2.50 -4.67
N MET A 137 7.33 1.94 -3.56
CA MET A 137 6.64 0.89 -2.81
C MET A 137 6.51 1.30 -1.34
N ILE A 138 5.32 1.14 -0.77
CA ILE A 138 5.10 1.20 0.68
C ILE A 138 5.11 -0.23 1.21
N PHE A 139 6.16 -0.57 1.95
CA PHE A 139 6.22 -1.87 2.61
C PHE A 139 5.58 -1.77 3.99
N HIS A 140 4.54 -2.58 4.23
CA HIS A 140 3.88 -2.57 5.53
C HIS A 140 4.81 -3.15 6.59
N LEU A 141 5.34 -4.35 6.35
CA LEU A 141 6.32 -5.00 7.21
C LEU A 141 7.34 -5.78 6.36
N VAL A 142 8.62 -5.63 6.67
CA VAL A 142 9.70 -6.43 6.07
C VAL A 142 10.57 -7.01 7.17
N TRP A 143 10.91 -8.28 7.05
CA TRP A 143 11.76 -9.01 7.99
C TRP A 143 12.99 -9.53 7.26
N HIS A 144 14.12 -9.61 7.96
CA HIS A 144 15.19 -10.49 7.54
C HIS A 144 14.71 -11.94 7.74
N ALA A 145 14.87 -12.77 6.72
CA ALA A 145 14.61 -14.18 6.92
C ALA A 145 15.66 -14.78 7.88
N ARG A 146 15.23 -15.81 8.63
CA ARG A 146 15.94 -16.34 9.81
C ARG A 146 17.29 -16.98 9.51
N ARG A 147 17.65 -17.18 8.24
CA ARG A 147 18.92 -17.77 7.83
C ARG A 147 19.88 -16.68 7.34
N GLU A 148 21.14 -16.73 7.76
CA GLU A 148 22.15 -15.83 7.19
C GLU A 148 22.26 -16.05 5.67
N GLY A 149 22.27 -14.93 4.92
CA GLY A 149 22.28 -14.95 3.46
C GLY A 149 20.92 -15.22 2.80
N SER A 150 19.86 -15.42 3.58
CA SER A 150 18.49 -15.59 3.08
C SER A 150 17.84 -14.25 2.69
N GLY A 151 16.70 -14.30 2.00
CA GLY A 151 16.11 -13.11 1.36
C GLY A 151 15.33 -12.23 2.34
N LEU A 152 14.55 -11.31 1.79
CA LEU A 152 13.59 -10.53 2.60
C LEU A 152 12.25 -11.25 2.64
N LYS A 153 11.63 -11.29 3.82
CA LYS A 153 10.21 -11.64 3.94
C LYS A 153 9.39 -10.36 3.95
N VAL A 154 8.50 -10.21 2.98
CA VAL A 154 7.65 -9.04 2.84
C VAL A 154 6.22 -9.39 3.24
N GLN A 155 5.61 -8.57 4.09
CA GLN A 155 4.22 -8.73 4.53
C GLN A 155 3.36 -7.56 4.07
N LYS A 156 2.18 -7.87 3.52
CA LYS A 156 1.12 -6.90 3.19
C LYS A 156 -0.17 -7.27 3.90
N TYR A 157 -0.91 -6.25 4.32
CA TYR A 157 -2.17 -6.39 5.04
C TYR A 157 -3.28 -5.73 4.24
N MET A 158 -4.31 -6.50 3.93
CA MET A 158 -5.47 -6.05 3.16
C MET A 158 -6.74 -6.37 3.94
N VAL A 159 -7.63 -5.39 4.07
CA VAL A 159 -8.94 -5.62 4.72
C VAL A 159 -9.76 -6.67 3.96
N ARG A 160 -9.77 -6.61 2.63
CA ARG A 160 -10.41 -7.61 1.77
C ARG A 160 -9.51 -8.06 0.64
N ARG A 161 -9.69 -9.30 0.21
CA ARG A 161 -9.09 -9.87 -0.99
C ARG A 161 -9.44 -9.10 -2.25
N ASN A 162 -8.41 -8.81 -3.04
CA ASN A 162 -8.51 -8.43 -4.45
C ASN A 162 -7.30 -9.03 -5.19
N GLU A 163 -7.55 -9.97 -6.10
CA GLU A 163 -6.48 -10.73 -6.76
C GLU A 163 -5.65 -9.87 -7.73
N GLU A 164 -6.23 -8.82 -8.31
CA GLU A 164 -5.50 -7.89 -9.18
C GLU A 164 -4.47 -7.06 -8.39
N VAL A 165 -4.88 -6.54 -7.23
CA VAL A 165 -3.97 -5.85 -6.31
C VAL A 165 -2.88 -6.78 -5.78
N VAL A 166 -3.24 -8.03 -5.49
CA VAL A 166 -2.27 -9.06 -5.09
C VAL A 166 -1.24 -9.29 -6.19
N SER A 167 -1.67 -9.50 -7.43
CA SER A 167 -0.78 -9.70 -8.58
C SER A 167 0.13 -8.50 -8.79
N ALA A 168 -0.42 -7.29 -8.79
CA ALA A 168 0.35 -6.06 -8.93
C ALA A 168 1.39 -5.92 -7.81
N PHE A 169 1.01 -6.16 -6.56
CA PHE A 169 1.93 -6.09 -5.43
C PHE A 169 3.08 -7.10 -5.54
N LEU A 170 2.79 -8.34 -5.98
CA LEU A 170 3.81 -9.37 -6.17
C LEU A 170 4.81 -8.97 -7.27
N HIS A 171 4.32 -8.51 -8.42
CA HIS A 171 5.19 -8.06 -9.52
C HIS A 171 6.03 -6.84 -9.12
N MET A 172 5.43 -5.84 -8.48
CA MET A 172 6.16 -4.65 -8.02
C MET A 172 7.19 -5.01 -6.94
N THR A 173 6.85 -5.89 -6.00
CA THR A 173 7.80 -6.37 -4.97
C THR A 173 8.97 -7.13 -5.58
N ASN A 174 8.71 -8.01 -6.56
CA ASN A 174 9.77 -8.76 -7.25
C ASN A 174 10.74 -7.81 -7.99
N VAL A 175 10.21 -6.84 -8.74
CA VAL A 175 11.03 -5.81 -9.40
C VAL A 175 11.81 -5.00 -8.36
N PHE A 176 11.15 -4.55 -7.29
CA PHE A 176 11.80 -3.79 -6.23
C PHE A 176 12.98 -4.54 -5.63
N CYS A 177 12.76 -5.76 -5.15
CA CYS A 177 13.80 -6.53 -4.48
C CYS A 177 14.98 -6.86 -5.41
N ARG A 178 14.71 -7.21 -6.67
CA ARG A 178 15.78 -7.50 -7.63
C ARG A 178 16.59 -6.28 -7.99
N LYS A 179 15.96 -5.09 -8.06
CA LYS A 179 16.64 -3.84 -8.36
C LYS A 179 17.41 -3.27 -7.17
N ALA A 180 16.85 -3.36 -5.96
CA ALA A 180 17.45 -2.82 -4.75
C ALA A 180 18.50 -3.76 -4.12
N TYR A 181 18.27 -5.07 -4.15
CA TYR A 181 19.07 -6.08 -3.43
C TYR A 181 19.69 -7.14 -4.34
N GLY A 182 19.47 -7.07 -5.66
CA GLY A 182 20.04 -8.02 -6.64
C GLY A 182 19.41 -9.41 -6.65
N ARG A 183 18.36 -9.65 -5.85
CA ARG A 183 17.69 -10.96 -5.70
C ARG A 183 16.19 -10.78 -5.44
N PRO A 184 15.33 -11.78 -5.74
CA PRO A 184 13.92 -11.73 -5.37
C PRO A 184 13.74 -11.70 -3.83
N PRO A 185 12.54 -11.36 -3.32
CA PRO A 185 12.22 -11.66 -1.93
C PRO A 185 12.35 -13.17 -1.67
N GLU A 186 12.46 -13.57 -0.41
CA GLU A 186 12.36 -15.00 -0.07
C GLU A 186 10.91 -15.45 -0.16
N CYS A 187 10.03 -14.72 0.51
CA CYS A 187 8.60 -14.93 0.40
C CYS A 187 7.85 -13.61 0.61
N VAL A 188 6.65 -13.58 0.05
CA VAL A 188 5.68 -12.51 0.24
C VAL A 188 4.45 -13.11 0.91
N GLU A 189 4.08 -12.57 2.06
CA GLU A 189 2.90 -12.96 2.82
C GLU A 189 1.84 -11.87 2.71
N ILE A 190 0.64 -12.24 2.29
CA ILE A 190 -0.50 -11.32 2.19
C ILE A 190 -1.59 -11.81 3.14
N HIS A 191 -1.93 -10.95 4.09
CA HIS A 191 -2.98 -11.18 5.08
C HIS A 191 -4.29 -10.53 4.62
N PHE A 192 -5.33 -11.33 4.48
CA PHE A 192 -6.68 -10.92 4.13
C PHE A 192 -7.55 -10.96 5.38
N LEU A 193 -7.74 -9.80 6.00
CA LEU A 193 -8.17 -9.73 7.39
C LEU A 193 -9.63 -10.13 7.58
N MET A 194 -10.52 -9.65 6.70
CA MET A 194 -11.93 -10.06 6.74
C MET A 194 -12.13 -11.52 6.33
N ASP A 195 -11.22 -12.06 5.52
CA ASP A 195 -11.27 -13.45 5.05
C ASP A 195 -10.58 -14.42 6.02
N LYS A 196 -9.95 -13.90 7.09
CA LYS A 196 -9.17 -14.66 8.09
C LYS A 196 -8.13 -15.60 7.46
N GLU A 197 -7.55 -15.16 6.35
CA GLU A 197 -6.66 -15.96 5.51
C GLU A 197 -5.32 -15.27 5.36
N MET A 198 -4.24 -16.06 5.36
CA MET A 198 -2.92 -15.62 4.93
C MET A 198 -2.49 -16.49 3.75
N ARG A 199 -2.03 -15.85 2.67
CA ARG A 199 -1.38 -16.52 1.55
C ARG A 199 0.09 -16.18 1.50
N ARG A 200 0.90 -17.21 1.30
CA ARG A 200 2.33 -17.10 1.12
C ARG A 200 2.68 -17.40 -0.33
N TYR A 201 3.52 -16.54 -0.90
CA TYR A 201 4.06 -16.67 -2.25
C TYR A 201 5.58 -16.76 -2.15
N GLU A 202 6.16 -17.78 -2.77
CA GLU A 202 7.62 -17.92 -2.86
C GLU A 202 8.18 -16.89 -3.84
N GLY A 203 9.28 -16.22 -3.50
CA GLY A 203 9.73 -15.05 -4.25
C GLY A 203 10.36 -15.36 -5.61
N ASP A 204 10.71 -16.61 -5.89
CA ASP A 204 11.18 -17.09 -7.19
C ASP A 204 10.05 -17.51 -8.13
N SER A 205 8.78 -17.46 -7.68
CA SER A 205 7.62 -17.82 -8.49
C SER A 205 7.40 -16.92 -9.71
N LEU A 206 7.96 -15.70 -9.70
CA LEU A 206 7.85 -14.72 -10.79
C LEU A 206 9.23 -14.38 -11.36
N THR A 207 9.34 -14.44 -12.69
CA THR A 207 10.55 -13.96 -13.39
C THR A 207 10.59 -12.43 -13.37
N LEU A 208 11.79 -11.88 -13.51
CA LEU A 208 11.97 -10.43 -13.56
C LEU A 208 11.31 -9.87 -14.84
N GLU A 209 11.49 -10.57 -15.95
CA GLU A 209 10.97 -10.21 -17.28
C GLU A 209 9.45 -10.08 -17.25
N ALA A 210 8.74 -11.11 -16.74
CA ALA A 210 7.29 -11.07 -16.63
C ALA A 210 6.81 -9.93 -15.72
N SER A 211 7.58 -9.60 -14.69
CA SER A 211 7.24 -8.50 -13.77
C SER A 211 7.49 -7.12 -14.39
N LEU A 212 8.55 -6.96 -15.19
CA LEU A 212 8.78 -5.75 -15.96
C LEU A 212 7.69 -5.53 -17.01
N ASP A 213 7.28 -6.60 -17.70
CA ASP A 213 6.18 -6.53 -18.66
C ASP A 213 4.87 -6.13 -17.98
N TYR A 214 4.56 -6.72 -16.82
CA TYR A 214 3.38 -6.34 -16.04
C TYR A 214 3.42 -4.86 -15.61
N LEU A 215 4.56 -4.39 -15.10
CA LEU A 215 4.72 -3.00 -14.68
C LEU A 215 4.60 -2.02 -15.86
N ARG A 216 5.03 -2.42 -17.06
CA ARG A 216 4.84 -1.63 -18.28
C ARG A 216 3.37 -1.43 -18.62
N LEU A 217 2.55 -2.47 -18.44
CA LEU A 217 1.10 -2.35 -18.62
C LEU A 217 0.49 -1.39 -17.59
N LEU A 218 0.89 -1.52 -16.32
CA LEU A 218 0.43 -0.61 -15.26
C LEU A 218 0.84 0.85 -15.48
N SER A 219 2.05 1.09 -15.97
CA SER A 219 2.51 2.47 -16.22
C SER A 219 1.69 3.16 -17.32
N ASN A 220 1.21 2.40 -18.31
CA ASN A 220 0.35 2.94 -19.36
C ASN A 220 -1.03 3.32 -18.82
N LEU A 221 -1.61 2.48 -17.95
CA LEU A 221 -2.87 2.77 -17.26
C LEU A 221 -2.77 4.04 -16.39
N ASN A 222 -1.62 4.26 -15.75
CA ASN A 222 -1.42 5.46 -14.93
C ASN A 222 -1.37 6.74 -15.77
N GLY A 223 -0.80 6.69 -16.98
CA GLY A 223 -0.78 7.83 -17.90
C GLY A 223 -2.18 8.21 -18.42
N GLU A 224 -3.06 7.22 -18.59
CA GLU A 224 -4.46 7.45 -18.98
C GLU A 224 -5.27 8.09 -17.84
N LEU A 225 -5.02 7.69 -16.58
CA LEU A 225 -5.64 8.31 -15.40
C LEU A 225 -5.23 9.77 -15.22
N ASP A 226 -3.96 10.11 -15.41
CA ASP A 226 -3.47 11.50 -15.32
C ASP A 226 -4.14 12.39 -16.38
N THR A 227 -4.42 11.85 -17.57
CA THR A 227 -5.09 12.56 -18.67
C THR A 227 -6.57 12.80 -18.36
N LEU A 228 -7.27 11.79 -17.83
CA LEU A 228 -8.68 11.92 -17.42
C LEU A 228 -8.88 12.90 -16.25
N VAL A 229 -7.92 12.97 -15.32
CA VAL A 229 -7.95 13.95 -14.23
C VAL A 229 -7.66 15.38 -14.73
N GLN A 230 -6.89 15.54 -15.80
CA GLN A 230 -6.69 16.84 -16.45
C GLN A 230 -7.92 17.31 -17.23
N ASP A 231 -8.62 16.41 -17.92
CA ASP A 231 -9.85 16.74 -18.64
C ASP A 231 -11.01 17.10 -17.68
N CYS A 232 -11.13 16.40 -16.54
CA CYS A 232 -12.11 16.77 -15.50
C CYS A 232 -11.82 18.13 -14.86
N LYS A 233 -10.55 18.55 -14.77
CA LYS A 233 -10.18 19.88 -14.28
C LYS A 233 -10.45 21.00 -15.30
N ALA A 234 -10.51 20.68 -16.59
CA ALA A 234 -10.86 21.65 -17.62
C ALA A 234 -12.37 21.96 -17.64
N GLU A 235 -13.22 21.04 -17.18
CA GLU A 235 -14.67 21.24 -17.10
C GLU A 235 -15.14 21.92 -15.79
N GLU A 236 -14.35 21.86 -14.72
CA GLU A 236 -14.69 22.49 -13.42
C GLU A 236 -14.35 24.00 -13.35
N ASP A 237 -13.56 24.54 -14.30
CA ASP A 237 -13.15 25.96 -14.29
C ASP A 237 -14.20 26.92 -14.90
N GLU A 238 -15.34 26.42 -15.39
CA GLU A 238 -16.49 27.23 -15.85
C GLU A 238 -17.74 27.14 -14.94
N GLY A 239 -17.64 26.57 -13.72
CA GLY A 239 -18.83 26.23 -12.94
C GLY A 239 -18.74 26.39 -11.42
N CYS A 240 -19.05 27.59 -10.94
CA CYS A 240 -19.59 27.89 -9.59
C CYS A 240 -18.64 27.86 -8.37
N LYS A 241 -18.34 29.07 -7.89
CA LYS A 241 -17.79 29.33 -6.55
C LYS A 241 -18.83 29.03 -5.46
N SER A 242 -18.61 28.00 -4.66
CA SER A 242 -19.02 28.02 -3.24
C SER A 242 -18.14 27.07 -2.43
N GLY A 243 -17.58 27.59 -1.34
CA GLY A 243 -16.53 26.94 -0.57
C GLY A 243 -16.98 25.66 0.16
N GLU A 244 -16.26 24.58 -0.11
CA GLU A 244 -16.04 23.44 0.78
C GLU A 244 -14.60 22.97 0.61
N ASP A 245 -13.67 23.92 0.74
CA ASP A 245 -12.24 23.68 0.56
C ASP A 245 -11.60 23.35 1.91
N ALA A 246 -11.76 22.10 2.39
CA ALA A 246 -10.91 21.47 3.41
C ALA A 246 -11.30 20.00 3.80
N LEU A 247 -11.72 19.10 2.92
CA LEU A 247 -11.94 17.68 3.32
C LEU A 247 -11.54 16.59 2.32
N LEU A 248 -10.69 16.89 1.34
CA LEU A 248 -10.07 15.88 0.47
C LEU A 248 -8.54 16.01 0.45
N LYS A 249 -7.92 15.72 1.60
CA LYS A 249 -6.58 15.13 1.58
C LYS A 249 -6.74 13.64 1.28
N PRO A 250 -5.85 12.99 0.51
CA PRO A 250 -5.85 11.54 0.43
C PRO A 250 -5.56 11.01 1.84
N LEU A 251 -6.59 10.47 2.49
CA LEU A 251 -6.46 9.68 3.72
C LEU A 251 -5.90 8.31 3.35
N LEU A 252 -4.64 8.26 2.91
CA LEU A 252 -3.91 7.01 2.72
C LEU A 252 -2.46 7.21 3.18
N MET A 253 -2.21 6.67 4.39
CA MET A 253 -0.97 6.49 5.14
C MET A 253 -0.23 7.74 5.62
#